data_AF-A7HRY2-F1
#
_entry.id   AF-A7HRY2-F1
#
_cell.length_a   1.000
_cell.length_b   1.000
_cell.length_c   1.000
_cell.angle_alpha   90.00
_cell.angle_beta   90.00
_cell.angle_gamma   90.00
#
_symmetry.space_group_name_H-M   'P 1'
#
loop_
_entity.id
_entity.type
_entity.pdbx_description
1 polymer ?
#
loop_
_entity_poly.entity_id
_entity_poly.type
_entity_poly.pdbx_seq_one_letter_code
_entity_poly.pdbx_strand_id
1 'polypeptide(L)'
;MDDACPYSLISPASAGEPDDLLAGKNVEEGTRRIQALLADWLRMENVVVLTAAGTSVGAGGRIMSGPADNNLECLVLDAVEKCELAAEAKAVIDWKKKNDFGGGGFEDWLSYVFNVSHLTSDEKSPIKSVRWKDDSDLPTKAADKLTALLQRAIFAECALELDRTELSASAGSTTVSSGHIPFLAKLVARDATLGRTHLFTLNYDTLFEQAMEELGIQYFDGFTGRASARFDPAVYGLDVYYPGDVAEGRVRRFDKFLQFYKLHGSIHWEVDDTGDVRARHRDLSFARAYRGADTAGKAKLLAQPEFSSLAPLGILPTSQKFTHTLDMPYAHLFRLFHVRLNQPQTFFIVLGYGFGDDHVTRIIETALMNPSLVMLVVEPNPESVIISKIRKYQSLGQRAFVLTERLAGGGKCSYQVATFSDFARNVMPDVKWLEDYKRLRTFEGQLKKQESDDQKSGA
;
A
#
# COMPACT_ATOMS: atom_id res chain seq x y z
N MET A 1 -31.25 -5.80 -22.52
CA MET A 1 -30.57 -7.03 -22.12
C MET A 1 -29.67 -6.60 -20.99
N ASP A 2 -30.05 -6.89 -19.76
CA ASP A 2 -29.29 -6.42 -18.61
C ASP A 2 -28.05 -7.30 -18.49
N ASP A 3 -26.87 -6.70 -18.63
CA ASP A 3 -25.61 -7.38 -18.45
C ASP A 3 -25.54 -7.96 -17.02
N ALA A 4 -25.01 -9.19 -16.93
CA ALA A 4 -24.80 -9.85 -15.64
C ALA A 4 -23.83 -9.03 -14.77
N CYS A 5 -24.03 -9.03 -13.45
CA CYS A 5 -23.14 -8.35 -12.53
C CYS A 5 -21.69 -8.87 -12.70
N PRO A 6 -20.70 -7.98 -12.97
CA PRO A 6 -19.32 -8.39 -13.19
C PRO A 6 -18.61 -8.82 -11.89
N TYR A 7 -19.27 -8.65 -10.74
CA TYR A 7 -18.75 -9.02 -9.43
C TYR A 7 -19.32 -10.38 -8.97
N SER A 8 -18.51 -11.09 -8.20
CA SER A 8 -18.93 -12.22 -7.37
C SER A 8 -18.58 -11.89 -5.92
N LEU A 9 -19.56 -12.03 -5.01
CA LEU A 9 -19.37 -11.80 -3.58
C LEU A 9 -19.55 -13.14 -2.86
N ILE A 10 -18.42 -13.78 -2.55
CA ILE A 10 -18.37 -15.09 -1.94
C ILE A 10 -18.67 -14.94 -0.44
N SER A 11 -19.70 -15.62 0.04
CA SER A 11 -20.16 -15.58 1.43
C SER A 11 -19.70 -16.80 2.24
N PRO A 12 -19.61 -16.71 3.58
CA PRO A 12 -19.37 -17.87 4.42
C PRO A 12 -20.57 -18.82 4.43
N ALA A 13 -20.31 -20.13 4.37
CA ALA A 13 -21.36 -21.16 4.36
C ALA A 13 -22.29 -21.12 5.59
N SER A 14 -21.83 -20.56 6.71
CA SER A 14 -22.60 -20.39 7.94
C SER A 14 -23.71 -19.33 7.85
N ALA A 15 -23.75 -18.51 6.79
CA ALA A 15 -24.76 -17.46 6.62
C ALA A 15 -26.13 -17.98 6.14
N GLY A 16 -26.24 -19.24 5.71
CA GLY A 16 -27.48 -19.77 5.11
C GLY A 16 -27.86 -19.11 3.76
N GLU A 17 -26.96 -18.29 3.23
CA GLU A 17 -27.08 -17.59 1.94
C GLU A 17 -26.39 -18.40 0.81
N PRO A 18 -26.68 -18.14 -0.47
CA PRO A 18 -25.95 -18.75 -1.58
C PRO A 18 -24.45 -18.45 -1.51
N ASP A 19 -23.62 -19.36 -2.04
CA ASP A 19 -22.15 -19.22 -2.07
C ASP A 19 -21.73 -17.87 -2.69
N ASP A 20 -22.45 -17.43 -3.73
CA ASP A 20 -22.30 -16.12 -4.36
C ASP A 20 -23.58 -15.29 -4.19
N LEU A 21 -23.47 -14.19 -3.43
CA LEU A 21 -24.61 -13.30 -3.11
C LEU A 21 -25.10 -12.48 -4.30
N LEU A 22 -24.34 -12.45 -5.39
CA LEU A 22 -24.63 -11.68 -6.60
C LEU A 22 -25.04 -12.55 -7.78
N ALA A 23 -25.11 -13.87 -7.59
CA ALA A 23 -25.53 -14.81 -8.62
C ALA A 23 -26.93 -14.44 -9.16
N GLY A 24 -27.04 -14.35 -10.49
CA GLY A 24 -28.30 -14.03 -11.19
C GLY A 24 -28.73 -12.57 -11.12
N LYS A 25 -27.94 -11.67 -10.51
CA LYS A 25 -28.23 -10.22 -10.49
C LYS A 25 -27.65 -9.53 -11.71
N ASN A 26 -28.35 -8.50 -12.20
CA ASN A 26 -27.78 -7.56 -13.16
C ASN A 26 -26.77 -6.61 -12.47
N VAL A 27 -26.08 -5.78 -13.25
CA VAL A 27 -25.07 -4.83 -12.74
C VAL A 27 -25.63 -3.91 -11.64
N GLU A 28 -26.81 -3.32 -11.85
CA GLU A 28 -27.39 -2.34 -10.93
C GLU A 28 -27.83 -2.99 -9.61
N GLU A 29 -28.55 -4.11 -9.67
CA GLU A 29 -28.98 -4.88 -8.51
C GLU A 29 -27.80 -5.43 -7.72
N GLY A 30 -26.78 -5.94 -8.42
CA GLY A 30 -25.56 -6.46 -7.80
C GLY A 30 -24.80 -5.36 -7.07
N THR A 31 -24.54 -4.24 -7.74
CA THR A 31 -23.83 -3.08 -7.15
C THR A 31 -24.59 -2.53 -5.95
N ARG A 32 -25.92 -2.35 -6.07
CA ARG A 32 -26.76 -1.89 -4.95
C ARG A 32 -26.72 -2.85 -3.76
N ARG A 33 -26.69 -4.17 -4.00
CA ARG A 33 -26.57 -5.16 -2.92
C ARG A 33 -25.22 -5.08 -2.22
N ILE A 34 -24.11 -4.97 -2.96
CA ILE A 34 -22.77 -4.82 -2.36
C ILE A 34 -22.70 -3.53 -1.54
N GLN A 35 -23.13 -2.41 -2.13
CA GLN A 35 -23.12 -1.11 -1.46
C GLN A 35 -23.97 -1.10 -0.18
N ALA A 36 -25.12 -1.78 -0.17
CA ALA A 36 -25.94 -1.92 1.03
C ALA A 36 -25.21 -2.68 2.15
N LEU A 37 -24.59 -3.82 1.81
CA LEU A 37 -23.80 -4.60 2.78
C LEU A 37 -22.62 -3.80 3.32
N LEU A 38 -21.88 -3.10 2.44
CA LEU A 38 -20.78 -2.22 2.85
C LEU A 38 -21.26 -1.08 3.73
N ALA A 39 -22.39 -0.44 3.41
CA ALA A 39 -22.96 0.62 4.24
C ALA A 39 -23.32 0.12 5.64
N ASP A 40 -23.84 -1.10 5.76
CA ASP A 40 -24.14 -1.72 7.05
C ASP A 40 -22.86 -2.06 7.83
N TRP A 41 -21.85 -2.64 7.19
CA TRP A 41 -20.57 -2.96 7.84
C TRP A 41 -19.76 -1.70 8.22
N LEU A 42 -19.83 -0.63 7.43
CA LEU A 42 -19.20 0.65 7.75
C LEU A 42 -19.85 1.36 8.95
N ARG A 43 -21.07 0.97 9.36
CA ARG A 43 -21.71 1.46 10.60
C ARG A 43 -21.26 0.73 11.86
N MET A 44 -20.43 -0.31 11.72
CA MET A 44 -19.84 -0.98 12.89
C MET A 44 -18.92 -0.01 13.66
N GLU A 45 -18.80 -0.24 14.97
CA GLU A 45 -18.06 0.64 15.87
C GLU A 45 -16.59 0.75 15.49
N ASN A 46 -15.98 -0.37 15.08
CA ASN A 46 -14.58 -0.43 14.70
C ASN A 46 -14.44 -0.74 13.22
N VAL A 47 -13.71 0.11 12.48
CA VAL A 47 -13.33 -0.16 11.09
C VAL A 47 -11.81 -0.20 10.99
N VAL A 48 -11.29 -1.33 10.53
CA VAL A 48 -9.88 -1.56 10.29
C VAL A 48 -9.69 -1.84 8.80
N VAL A 49 -8.73 -1.17 8.18
CA VAL A 49 -8.36 -1.40 6.78
C VAL A 49 -6.91 -1.83 6.75
N LEU A 50 -6.59 -2.91 6.05
CA LEU A 50 -5.22 -3.30 5.71
C LEU A 50 -5.02 -3.16 4.21
N THR A 51 -4.03 -2.37 3.82
CA THR A 51 -3.62 -2.18 2.42
C THR A 51 -2.20 -2.71 2.19
N ALA A 52 -1.93 -3.15 0.98
CA ALA A 52 -0.59 -3.59 0.57
C ALA A 52 -0.37 -3.31 -0.93
N ALA A 53 0.69 -3.84 -1.53
CA ALA A 53 1.23 -3.36 -2.81
C ALA A 53 0.20 -3.32 -3.95
N GLY A 54 -0.82 -4.19 -3.91
CA GLY A 54 -1.92 -4.18 -4.87
C GLY A 54 -2.74 -2.89 -4.91
N THR A 55 -2.77 -2.09 -3.83
CA THR A 55 -3.45 -0.78 -3.84
C THR A 55 -2.70 0.27 -4.63
N SER A 56 -1.38 0.13 -4.75
CA SER A 56 -0.53 1.10 -5.43
C SER A 56 -0.42 0.87 -6.94
N VAL A 57 -0.88 -0.30 -7.45
CA VAL A 57 -0.80 -0.67 -8.88
C VAL A 57 -1.46 0.35 -9.79
N GLY A 58 -2.60 0.92 -9.41
CA GLY A 58 -3.30 1.96 -10.18
C GLY A 58 -2.51 3.26 -10.35
N ALA A 59 -1.51 3.50 -9.49
CA ALA A 59 -0.56 4.61 -9.56
C ALA A 59 0.83 4.16 -10.07
N GLY A 60 0.91 2.96 -10.66
CA GLY A 60 2.13 2.34 -11.17
C GLY A 60 2.99 1.63 -10.12
N GLY A 61 2.46 1.38 -8.93
CA GLY A 61 3.13 0.59 -7.90
C GLY A 61 3.48 -0.82 -8.39
N ARG A 62 4.61 -1.33 -7.92
CA ARG A 62 5.18 -2.63 -8.33
C ARG A 62 4.73 -3.73 -7.38
N ILE A 63 4.58 -4.94 -7.90
CA ILE A 63 4.21 -6.13 -7.11
C ILE A 63 5.33 -7.16 -7.15
N MET A 64 5.37 -8.06 -6.18
CA MET A 64 6.36 -9.15 -6.12
C MET A 64 5.97 -10.36 -6.98
N SER A 65 4.67 -10.54 -7.22
CA SER A 65 4.11 -11.63 -8.00
C SER A 65 3.33 -11.04 -9.19
N GLY A 66 3.95 -10.99 -10.36
CA GLY A 66 3.38 -10.35 -11.54
C GLY A 66 4.26 -10.48 -12.77
N PRO A 67 3.79 -10.00 -13.94
CA PRO A 67 4.58 -9.98 -15.17
C PRO A 67 5.84 -9.11 -14.99
N ALA A 68 6.90 -9.41 -15.76
CA ALA A 68 8.22 -8.82 -15.58
C ALA A 68 8.25 -7.28 -15.68
N ASP A 69 7.32 -6.69 -16.43
CA ASP A 69 7.17 -5.24 -16.61
C ASP A 69 6.56 -4.52 -15.39
N ASN A 70 5.91 -5.25 -14.48
CA ASN A 70 5.40 -4.73 -13.20
C ASN A 70 5.95 -5.47 -11.97
N ASN A 71 6.92 -6.37 -12.17
CA ASN A 71 7.57 -7.11 -11.09
C ASN A 71 8.72 -6.27 -10.51
N LEU A 72 8.68 -6.02 -9.20
CA LEU A 72 9.70 -5.20 -8.52
C LEU A 72 11.11 -5.80 -8.65
N GLU A 73 11.26 -7.12 -8.49
CA GLU A 73 12.53 -7.82 -8.61
C GLU A 73 13.13 -7.60 -10.00
N CYS A 74 12.31 -7.79 -11.04
CA CYS A 74 12.77 -7.68 -12.42
C CYS A 74 13.29 -6.29 -12.73
N LEU A 75 12.51 -5.27 -12.39
CA LEU A 75 12.84 -3.87 -12.67
C LEU A 75 14.07 -3.40 -11.90
N VAL A 76 14.20 -3.80 -10.64
CA VAL A 76 15.35 -3.45 -9.80
C VAL A 76 16.63 -4.10 -10.34
N LEU A 77 16.61 -5.41 -10.61
CA LEU A 77 17.79 -6.11 -11.09
C LEU A 77 18.22 -5.66 -12.49
N ASP A 78 17.27 -5.39 -13.39
CA ASP A 78 17.57 -4.86 -14.71
C ASP A 78 18.28 -3.50 -14.63
N ALA A 79 17.81 -2.59 -13.77
CA ALA A 79 18.43 -1.28 -13.59
C ALA A 79 19.83 -1.38 -12.95
N VAL A 80 19.97 -2.21 -11.92
CA VAL A 80 21.23 -2.36 -11.17
C VAL A 80 22.31 -3.06 -12.02
N GLU A 81 21.96 -4.03 -12.86
CA GLU A 81 22.90 -4.70 -13.77
C GLU A 81 23.59 -3.72 -14.73
N LYS A 82 22.89 -2.67 -15.16
CA LYS A 82 23.42 -1.64 -16.07
C LYS A 82 24.28 -0.59 -15.35
N CYS A 83 24.38 -0.64 -14.02
CA CYS A 83 25.26 0.22 -13.25
C CYS A 83 26.72 -0.25 -13.32
N GLU A 84 27.66 0.62 -12.93
CA GLU A 84 29.07 0.26 -12.81
C GLU A 84 29.28 -0.67 -11.60
N LEU A 85 29.33 -1.98 -11.85
CA LEU A 85 29.54 -3.03 -10.85
C LEU A 85 30.80 -3.84 -11.13
N ALA A 86 31.43 -4.34 -10.07
CA ALA A 86 32.51 -5.31 -10.14
C ALA A 86 32.01 -6.63 -10.77
N ALA A 87 32.92 -7.42 -11.36
CA ALA A 87 32.54 -8.65 -12.07
C ALA A 87 31.83 -9.67 -11.15
N GLU A 88 32.26 -9.73 -9.90
CA GLU A 88 31.73 -10.58 -8.84
C GLU A 88 30.29 -10.20 -8.49
N ALA A 89 29.99 -8.90 -8.38
CA ALA A 89 28.63 -8.42 -8.12
C ALA A 89 27.69 -8.69 -9.30
N LYS A 90 28.20 -8.63 -10.54
CA LYS A 90 27.42 -9.00 -11.74
C LYS A 90 27.11 -10.50 -11.76
N ALA A 91 28.08 -11.35 -11.40
CA ALA A 91 27.87 -12.79 -11.31
C ALA A 91 26.72 -13.16 -10.34
N VAL A 92 26.63 -12.45 -9.20
CA VAL A 92 25.54 -12.64 -8.22
C VAL A 92 24.16 -12.31 -8.79
N ILE A 93 24.05 -11.24 -9.58
CA ILE A 93 22.80 -10.88 -10.28
C ILE A 93 22.48 -11.90 -11.38
N ASP A 94 23.47 -12.29 -12.19
CA ASP A 94 23.32 -13.28 -13.26
C ASP A 94 22.88 -14.64 -12.71
N TRP A 95 23.40 -15.04 -11.55
CA TRP A 95 22.98 -16.24 -10.85
C TRP A 95 21.50 -16.17 -10.49
N LYS A 96 21.04 -15.05 -9.91
CA LYS A 96 19.62 -14.90 -9.57
C LYS A 96 18.75 -14.92 -10.82
N LYS A 97 19.19 -14.29 -11.91
CA LYS A 97 18.49 -14.32 -13.19
C LYS A 97 18.33 -15.73 -13.77
N LYS A 98 19.33 -16.59 -13.59
CA LYS A 98 19.29 -18.00 -14.02
C LYS A 98 18.46 -18.89 -13.09
N ASN A 99 18.26 -18.48 -11.83
CA ASN A 99 17.59 -19.26 -10.79
C ASN A 99 16.27 -18.58 -10.36
N ASP A 100 15.26 -18.69 -11.22
CA ASP A 100 13.88 -18.31 -10.93
C ASP A 100 13.66 -16.79 -10.77
N PHE A 101 14.19 -16.03 -11.73
CA PHE A 101 14.02 -14.59 -11.86
C PHE A 101 12.54 -14.19 -11.96
N GLY A 102 12.10 -13.32 -11.05
CA GLY A 102 10.70 -12.87 -11.00
C GLY A 102 9.69 -13.95 -10.60
N GLY A 103 10.14 -15.19 -10.37
CA GLY A 103 9.34 -16.33 -9.93
C GLY A 103 9.60 -16.76 -8.48
N GLY A 104 10.77 -16.43 -7.92
CA GLY A 104 11.21 -16.94 -6.63
C GLY A 104 11.73 -15.90 -5.65
N GLY A 105 11.27 -15.95 -4.39
CA GLY A 105 11.94 -15.51 -3.16
C GLY A 105 12.86 -14.29 -3.26
N PHE A 106 12.43 -13.18 -3.90
CA PHE A 106 13.26 -11.97 -3.96
C PHE A 106 13.66 -11.48 -2.57
N GLU A 107 12.73 -11.54 -1.62
CA GLU A 107 12.99 -11.18 -0.22
C GLU A 107 14.05 -12.08 0.44
N ASP A 108 14.05 -13.39 0.13
CA ASP A 108 15.09 -14.31 0.59
C ASP A 108 16.45 -13.98 -0.04
N TRP A 109 16.46 -13.71 -1.36
CA TRP A 109 17.67 -13.38 -2.07
C TRP A 109 18.30 -12.08 -1.57
N LEU A 110 17.48 -11.04 -1.37
CA LEU A 110 17.93 -9.81 -0.73
C LEU A 110 18.53 -10.12 0.64
N SER A 111 17.86 -10.92 1.47
CA SER A 111 18.40 -11.31 2.79
C SER A 111 19.81 -11.90 2.69
N TYR A 112 20.08 -12.76 1.69
CA TYR A 112 21.43 -13.28 1.47
C TYR A 112 22.42 -12.17 1.11
N VAL A 113 22.10 -11.29 0.15
CA VAL A 113 23.02 -10.23 -0.30
C VAL A 113 23.31 -9.23 0.84
N PHE A 114 22.27 -8.77 1.55
CA PHE A 114 22.41 -7.84 2.67
C PHE A 114 23.21 -8.45 3.83
N ASN A 115 22.99 -9.73 4.14
CA ASN A 115 23.77 -10.43 5.16
C ASN A 115 25.25 -10.57 4.77
N VAL A 116 25.57 -10.79 3.49
CA VAL A 116 26.97 -10.81 3.05
C VAL A 116 27.63 -9.46 3.27
N SER A 117 26.98 -8.35 2.90
CA SER A 117 27.50 -6.99 3.18
C SER A 117 27.68 -6.77 4.69
N HIS A 118 26.70 -7.15 5.52
CA HIS A 118 26.80 -6.98 6.97
C HIS A 118 27.91 -7.83 7.60
N LEU A 119 28.02 -9.12 7.22
CA LEU A 119 29.03 -10.04 7.74
C LEU A 119 30.46 -9.67 7.31
N THR A 120 30.64 -8.98 6.19
CA THR A 120 31.97 -8.68 5.64
C THR A 120 32.43 -7.24 5.88
N SER A 121 31.55 -6.36 6.36
CA SER A 121 31.83 -4.94 6.59
C SER A 121 32.41 -4.62 7.96
N ASP A 122 32.08 -5.40 9.01
CA ASP A 122 32.64 -5.20 10.35
C ASP A 122 34.11 -5.66 10.41
N GLU A 123 35.02 -4.77 10.83
CA GLU A 123 36.45 -5.08 11.02
C GLU A 123 36.69 -6.19 12.06
N LYS A 124 35.75 -6.37 13.00
CA LYS A 124 35.79 -7.44 14.01
C LYS A 124 35.25 -8.77 13.48
N SER A 125 34.61 -8.78 12.32
CA SER A 125 34.07 -10.00 11.75
C SER A 125 35.20 -10.97 11.37
N PRO A 126 35.09 -12.26 11.71
CA PRO A 126 36.02 -13.27 11.24
C PRO A 126 35.86 -13.58 9.74
N ILE A 127 34.81 -13.05 9.09
CA ILE A 127 34.45 -13.34 7.69
C ILE A 127 34.91 -12.19 6.79
N LYS A 128 35.86 -12.46 5.88
CA LYS A 128 36.38 -11.47 4.91
C LYS A 128 35.62 -11.44 3.58
N SER A 129 35.09 -12.57 3.17
CA SER A 129 34.29 -12.73 1.95
C SER A 129 33.39 -13.95 2.10
N VAL A 130 32.32 -13.97 1.32
CA VAL A 130 31.42 -15.12 1.23
C VAL A 130 31.47 -15.66 -0.19
N ARG A 131 31.74 -16.96 -0.30
CA ARG A 131 31.72 -17.69 -1.56
C ARG A 131 30.29 -18.11 -1.91
N TRP A 132 29.85 -17.76 -3.10
CA TRP A 132 28.56 -18.18 -3.65
C TRP A 132 28.64 -19.58 -4.23
N LYS A 133 27.49 -20.23 -4.43
CA LYS A 133 27.41 -21.63 -4.88
C LYS A 133 28.03 -21.90 -6.26
N ASP A 134 28.34 -20.86 -7.03
CA ASP A 134 28.98 -20.93 -8.34
C ASP A 134 30.48 -20.57 -8.30
N ASP A 135 31.11 -20.65 -7.12
CA ASP A 135 32.51 -20.30 -6.85
C ASP A 135 32.86 -18.81 -7.06
N SER A 136 31.85 -17.94 -7.14
CA SER A 136 32.05 -16.48 -7.11
C SER A 136 32.28 -16.00 -5.68
N ASP A 137 33.47 -15.48 -5.37
CA ASP A 137 33.71 -14.78 -4.11
C ASP A 137 33.17 -13.35 -4.22
N LEU A 138 32.32 -12.90 -3.28
CA LEU A 138 31.83 -11.51 -3.24
C LEU A 138 32.59 -10.71 -2.17
N PRO A 139 33.52 -9.81 -2.56
CA PRO A 139 34.27 -8.98 -1.61
C PRO A 139 33.39 -7.91 -0.96
N THR A 140 33.75 -7.46 0.25
CA THR A 140 33.03 -6.42 1.02
C THR A 140 32.65 -5.20 0.19
N LYS A 141 33.62 -4.56 -0.49
CA LYS A 141 33.36 -3.35 -1.30
C LYS A 141 32.36 -3.58 -2.43
N ALA A 142 32.38 -4.77 -3.03
CA ALA A 142 31.44 -5.13 -4.10
C ALA A 142 30.05 -5.41 -3.52
N ALA A 143 29.98 -6.10 -2.37
CA ALA A 143 28.75 -6.35 -1.63
C ALA A 143 28.08 -5.03 -1.20
N ASP A 144 28.84 -4.10 -0.61
CA ASP A 144 28.32 -2.81 -0.14
C ASP A 144 27.80 -1.97 -1.30
N LYS A 145 28.55 -1.90 -2.41
CA LYS A 145 28.12 -1.16 -3.61
C LYS A 145 26.86 -1.76 -4.22
N LEU A 146 26.79 -3.09 -4.34
CA LEU A 146 25.61 -3.80 -4.84
C LEU A 146 24.39 -3.52 -3.94
N THR A 147 24.58 -3.66 -2.63
CA THR A 147 23.55 -3.45 -1.61
C THR A 147 23.01 -2.03 -1.67
N ALA A 148 23.88 -1.01 -1.73
CA ALA A 148 23.48 0.39 -1.85
C ALA A 148 22.68 0.66 -3.13
N LEU A 149 23.10 0.09 -4.27
CA LEU A 149 22.37 0.24 -5.54
C LEU A 149 21.00 -0.43 -5.51
N LEU A 150 20.89 -1.62 -4.91
CA LEU A 150 19.61 -2.32 -4.72
C LEU A 150 18.66 -1.48 -3.85
N GLN A 151 19.14 -0.93 -2.73
CA GLN A 151 18.33 -0.04 -1.86
C GLN A 151 17.81 1.17 -2.62
N ARG A 152 18.69 1.86 -3.38
CA ARG A 152 18.32 3.03 -4.18
C ARG A 152 17.29 2.69 -5.25
N ALA A 153 17.46 1.57 -5.95
CA ALA A 153 16.53 1.12 -6.98
C ALA A 153 15.15 0.76 -6.39
N ILE A 154 15.12 0.05 -5.25
CA ILE A 154 13.88 -0.27 -4.53
C ILE A 154 13.18 1.02 -4.09
N PHE A 155 13.93 1.96 -3.49
CA PHE A 155 13.40 3.28 -3.12
C PHE A 155 12.78 3.97 -4.34
N ALA A 156 13.51 4.01 -5.46
CA ALA A 156 13.09 4.71 -6.66
C ALA A 156 11.81 4.13 -7.28
N GLU A 157 11.65 2.80 -7.25
CA GLU A 157 10.42 2.14 -7.72
C GLU A 157 9.24 2.34 -6.76
N CYS A 158 9.49 2.49 -5.45
CA CYS A 158 8.47 2.79 -4.44
C CYS A 158 8.14 4.29 -4.28
N ALA A 159 8.95 5.19 -4.83
CA ALA A 159 8.72 6.63 -4.81
C ALA A 159 7.65 7.02 -5.86
N LEU A 160 6.39 6.78 -5.49
CA LEU A 160 5.21 7.06 -6.30
C LEU A 160 4.66 8.46 -6.01
N GLU A 161 4.13 9.10 -7.05
CA GLU A 161 3.40 10.37 -6.95
C GLU A 161 1.96 10.17 -7.39
N LEU A 162 1.03 10.78 -6.64
CA LEU A 162 -0.36 10.84 -6.99
C LEU A 162 -0.55 11.76 -8.21
N ASP A 163 -1.28 11.29 -9.22
CA ASP A 163 -1.67 12.16 -10.33
C ASP A 163 -2.77 13.14 -9.86
N ARG A 164 -2.36 14.37 -9.53
CA ARG A 164 -3.26 15.43 -9.05
C ARG A 164 -4.37 15.77 -10.06
N THR A 165 -4.22 15.43 -11.33
CA THR A 165 -5.28 15.66 -12.32
C THR A 165 -6.54 14.82 -12.03
N GLU A 166 -6.43 13.75 -11.24
CA GLU A 166 -7.54 12.92 -10.76
C GLU A 166 -8.62 13.73 -10.01
N LEU A 167 -8.23 14.83 -9.34
CA LEU A 167 -9.13 15.71 -8.59
C LEU A 167 -9.99 16.61 -9.49
N SER A 168 -9.46 16.94 -10.67
CA SER A 168 -10.09 17.80 -11.69
C SER A 168 -10.69 17.02 -12.86
N ALA A 169 -10.52 15.70 -12.87
CA ALA A 169 -10.98 14.84 -13.95
C ALA A 169 -12.52 14.81 -14.00
N SER A 170 -13.09 15.22 -15.14
CA SER A 170 -14.51 15.09 -15.42
C SER A 170 -14.91 13.63 -15.65
N ALA A 171 -16.19 13.31 -15.47
CA ALA A 171 -16.75 12.00 -15.83
C ALA A 171 -16.51 11.73 -17.32
N GLY A 172 -15.60 10.81 -17.64
CA GLY A 172 -15.16 10.48 -19.01
C GLY A 172 -13.70 10.77 -19.33
N SER A 173 -12.93 11.37 -18.42
CA SER A 173 -11.47 11.56 -18.58
C SER A 173 -10.71 10.23 -18.59
N THR A 174 -9.71 10.10 -19.47
CA THR A 174 -8.79 8.94 -19.55
C THR A 174 -7.77 8.87 -18.41
N THR A 175 -7.82 9.82 -17.46
CA THR A 175 -6.99 9.79 -16.24
C THR A 175 -7.24 8.51 -15.45
N VAL A 176 -6.21 7.68 -15.37
CA VAL A 176 -6.20 6.44 -14.58
C VAL A 176 -6.27 6.84 -13.11
N SER A 177 -7.35 6.47 -12.43
CA SER A 177 -7.53 6.76 -11.01
C SER A 177 -6.62 5.86 -10.19
N SER A 178 -5.91 6.48 -9.24
CA SER A 178 -5.10 5.77 -8.25
C SER A 178 -5.94 4.90 -7.30
N GLY A 179 -7.25 5.17 -7.18
CA GLY A 179 -8.13 4.58 -6.17
C GLY A 179 -8.01 5.24 -4.79
N HIS A 180 -6.89 5.89 -4.46
CA HIS A 180 -6.61 6.40 -3.11
C HIS A 180 -7.53 7.56 -2.73
N ILE A 181 -7.70 8.54 -3.63
CA ILE A 181 -8.61 9.67 -3.45
C ILE A 181 -10.06 9.20 -3.23
N PRO A 182 -10.70 8.45 -4.15
CA PRO A 182 -12.09 8.04 -3.96
C PRO A 182 -12.26 7.14 -2.75
N PHE A 183 -11.29 6.26 -2.45
CA PHE A 183 -11.36 5.37 -1.29
C PHE A 183 -11.38 6.16 0.02
N LEU A 184 -10.40 7.04 0.24
CA LEU A 184 -10.29 7.83 1.46
C LEU A 184 -11.48 8.78 1.63
N ALA A 185 -11.92 9.43 0.55
CA ALA A 185 -13.08 10.31 0.55
C ALA A 185 -14.36 9.59 1.02
N LYS A 186 -14.55 8.35 0.59
CA LYS A 186 -15.70 7.52 1.00
C LYS A 186 -15.53 6.97 2.42
N LEU A 187 -14.30 6.63 2.81
CA LEU A 187 -13.98 6.05 4.12
C LEU A 187 -14.15 7.06 5.27
N VAL A 188 -13.77 8.33 5.07
CA VAL A 188 -13.91 9.38 6.11
C VAL A 188 -15.32 9.95 6.25
N ALA A 189 -16.23 9.61 5.33
CA ALA A 189 -17.63 10.05 5.37
C ALA A 189 -18.47 9.33 6.45
N ARG A 190 -17.85 8.44 7.20
CA ARG A 190 -18.46 7.69 8.29
C ARG A 190 -18.85 8.62 9.44
N ASP A 191 -19.89 8.24 10.17
CA ASP A 191 -20.41 9.04 11.28
C ASP A 191 -19.33 9.24 12.36
N ALA A 192 -19.08 10.50 12.73
CA ALA A 192 -18.06 10.87 13.70
C ALA A 192 -18.35 10.38 15.13
N THR A 193 -19.59 9.95 15.42
CA THR A 193 -19.99 9.35 16.70
C THR A 193 -19.49 7.92 16.86
N LEU A 194 -19.20 7.21 15.77
CA LEU A 194 -18.60 5.88 15.80
C LEU A 194 -17.09 5.96 16.07
N GLY A 195 -16.46 4.84 16.43
CA GLY A 195 -15.00 4.75 16.61
C GLY A 195 -14.20 5.24 15.38
N ARG A 196 -12.95 5.68 15.53
CA ARG A 196 -12.14 6.09 14.35
C ARG A 196 -11.89 4.92 13.42
N THR A 197 -11.76 5.22 12.13
CA THR A 197 -11.22 4.25 11.18
C THR A 197 -9.70 4.16 11.34
N HIS A 198 -9.19 2.93 11.38
CA HIS A 198 -7.77 2.63 11.48
C HIS A 198 -7.26 2.06 10.14
N LEU A 199 -6.40 2.81 9.45
CA LEU A 199 -5.81 2.44 8.18
C LEU A 199 -4.38 1.93 8.39
N PHE A 200 -4.19 0.63 8.25
CA PHE A 200 -2.89 -0.03 8.24
C PHE A 200 -2.43 -0.25 6.80
N THR A 201 -1.14 -0.05 6.54
CA THR A 201 -0.53 -0.36 5.26
C THR A 201 0.79 -1.08 5.41
N LEU A 202 1.05 -1.99 4.47
CA LEU A 202 2.33 -2.68 4.27
C LEU A 202 3.16 -1.99 3.17
N ASN A 203 2.66 -0.90 2.59
CA ASN A 203 3.31 -0.18 1.51
C ASN A 203 4.38 0.76 2.02
N TYR A 204 5.50 0.80 1.29
CA TYR A 204 6.58 1.76 1.54
C TYR A 204 6.26 3.14 0.96
N ASP A 205 5.50 3.20 -0.15
CA ASP A 205 5.11 4.43 -0.85
C ASP A 205 4.24 5.35 0.03
N THR A 206 4.11 6.62 -0.37
CA THR A 206 3.39 7.66 0.39
C THR A 206 2.04 8.06 -0.23
N LEU A 207 1.43 7.20 -1.06
CA LEU A 207 0.22 7.57 -1.81
C LEU A 207 -0.98 7.86 -0.91
N PHE A 208 -1.13 7.15 0.21
CA PHE A 208 -2.18 7.42 1.19
C PHE A 208 -1.98 8.77 1.86
N GLU A 209 -0.76 9.12 2.28
CA GLU A 209 -0.44 10.44 2.84
C GLU A 209 -0.72 11.55 1.84
N GLN A 210 -0.22 11.41 0.61
CA GLN A 210 -0.48 12.37 -0.47
C GLN A 210 -1.99 12.56 -0.68
N ALA A 211 -2.76 11.46 -0.77
CA ALA A 211 -4.21 11.55 -0.96
C ALA A 211 -4.94 12.13 0.26
N MET A 212 -4.49 11.84 1.49
CA MET A 212 -5.05 12.46 2.71
C MET A 212 -4.80 13.97 2.71
N GLU A 213 -3.59 14.41 2.36
CA GLU A 213 -3.24 15.83 2.26
C GLU A 213 -4.05 16.56 1.18
N GLU A 214 -4.19 15.96 -0.01
CA GLU A 214 -5.01 16.51 -1.09
C GLU A 214 -6.50 16.59 -0.75
N LEU A 215 -7.01 15.74 0.15
CA LEU A 215 -8.39 15.76 0.63
C LEU A 215 -8.59 16.61 1.90
N GLY A 216 -7.51 17.10 2.50
CA GLY A 216 -7.53 17.81 3.79
C GLY A 216 -7.95 16.92 4.97
N ILE A 217 -7.65 15.62 4.89
CA ILE A 217 -7.86 14.66 5.97
C ILE A 217 -6.69 14.78 6.95
N GLN A 218 -6.98 15.04 8.22
CA GLN A 218 -5.97 14.99 9.27
C GLN A 218 -5.70 13.52 9.64
N TYR A 219 -4.46 13.21 10.00
CA TYR A 219 -4.11 11.86 10.42
C TYR A 219 -3.01 11.86 11.46
N PHE A 220 -2.98 10.81 12.28
CA PHE A 220 -1.82 10.48 13.09
C PHE A 220 -1.18 9.21 12.54
N ASP A 221 0.10 9.31 12.20
CA ASP A 221 0.93 8.27 11.61
C ASP A 221 1.97 7.70 12.59
N GLY A 222 1.94 8.13 13.84
CA GLY A 222 2.91 7.75 14.88
C GLY A 222 4.08 8.72 15.02
N PHE A 223 4.09 9.84 14.29
CA PHE A 223 5.14 10.85 14.36
C PHE A 223 4.63 12.19 14.89
N THR A 224 5.50 12.90 15.62
CA THR A 224 5.23 14.24 16.14
C THR A 224 6.25 15.25 15.62
N GLY A 225 5.76 16.41 15.19
CA GLY A 225 6.55 17.44 14.53
C GLY A 225 6.19 17.57 13.05
N ARG A 226 6.90 18.43 12.32
CA ARG A 226 6.66 18.68 10.88
C ARG A 226 7.91 18.50 10.04
N ALA A 227 8.98 19.22 10.35
CA ALA A 227 10.20 19.23 9.54
C ALA A 227 11.08 17.98 9.72
N SER A 228 11.14 17.44 10.93
CA SER A 228 11.94 16.26 11.26
C SER A 228 11.22 15.50 12.37
N ALA A 229 10.05 14.97 12.03
CA ALA A 229 9.10 14.44 12.99
C ALA A 229 9.69 13.20 13.70
N ARG A 230 9.57 13.14 15.03
CA ARG A 230 10.08 12.03 15.85
C ARG A 230 8.97 11.01 16.05
N PHE A 231 9.31 9.73 16.01
CA PHE A 231 8.37 8.70 16.42
C PHE A 231 7.89 8.93 17.87
N ASP A 232 6.58 8.95 18.05
CA ASP A 232 5.92 9.09 19.34
C ASP A 232 4.65 8.23 19.34
N PRO A 233 4.67 7.03 19.95
CA PRO A 233 3.52 6.13 19.92
C PRO A 233 2.30 6.66 20.68
N ALA A 234 2.46 7.68 21.54
CA ALA A 234 1.36 8.22 22.34
C ALA A 234 0.29 8.89 21.45
N VAL A 235 0.66 9.36 20.25
CA VAL A 235 -0.30 10.02 19.34
C VAL A 235 -1.42 9.11 18.86
N TYR A 236 -1.19 7.79 18.81
CA TYR A 236 -2.24 6.84 18.45
C TYR A 236 -3.36 6.72 19.49
N GLY A 237 -3.15 7.26 20.69
CA GLY A 237 -4.18 7.41 21.73
C GLY A 237 -4.88 8.77 21.71
N LEU A 238 -4.45 9.71 20.86
CA LEU A 238 -5.01 11.05 20.78
C LEU A 238 -6.13 11.14 19.74
N ASP A 239 -6.93 12.19 19.87
CA ASP A 239 -8.01 12.51 18.94
C ASP A 239 -8.18 14.03 18.80
N VAL A 240 -8.84 14.46 17.73
CA VAL A 240 -9.03 15.86 17.37
C VAL A 240 -10.48 16.28 17.56
N TYR A 241 -10.68 17.35 18.33
CA TYR A 241 -11.98 17.95 18.59
C TYR A 241 -11.97 19.41 18.14
N TYR A 242 -13.10 19.89 17.65
CA TYR A 242 -13.33 21.31 17.51
C TYR A 242 -13.32 21.96 18.89
N PRO A 243 -12.75 23.17 19.02
CA PRO A 243 -12.92 23.96 20.24
C PRO A 243 -14.42 24.12 20.52
N GLY A 244 -14.88 23.61 21.66
CA GLY A 244 -16.27 23.81 22.08
C GLY A 244 -16.48 25.25 22.53
N ASP A 245 -17.68 25.77 22.32
CA ASP A 245 -18.10 26.96 23.04
C ASP A 245 -18.42 26.56 24.49
N VAL A 246 -17.90 27.30 25.48
CA VAL A 246 -17.93 26.91 26.91
C VAL A 246 -19.36 26.68 27.40
N ALA A 247 -20.35 27.27 26.73
CA ALA A 247 -21.77 27.15 27.03
C ALA A 247 -22.41 25.81 26.63
N GLU A 248 -21.89 25.09 25.62
CA GLU A 248 -22.54 23.88 25.09
C GLU A 248 -22.20 22.59 25.87
N GLY A 249 -21.14 22.59 26.68
CA GLY A 249 -20.74 21.44 27.50
C GLY A 249 -20.41 20.16 26.70
N ARG A 250 -20.33 20.24 25.37
CA ARG A 250 -20.03 19.13 24.46
C ARG A 250 -18.97 19.55 23.46
N VAL A 251 -17.86 18.82 23.41
CA VAL A 251 -16.85 18.97 22.35
C VAL A 251 -17.28 18.18 21.13
N ARG A 252 -17.39 18.86 19.99
CA ARG A 252 -17.66 18.21 18.69
C ARG A 252 -16.36 17.60 18.17
N ARG A 253 -16.39 16.32 17.81
CA ARG A 253 -15.25 15.62 17.23
C ARG A 253 -15.00 16.09 15.78
N PHE A 254 -13.73 16.23 15.38
CA PHE A 254 -13.36 16.55 14.00
C PHE A 254 -13.63 15.34 13.10
N ASP A 255 -14.42 15.49 12.06
CA ASP A 255 -14.92 14.39 11.22
C ASP A 255 -13.86 13.85 10.25
N LYS A 256 -13.08 14.72 9.60
CA LYS A 256 -12.07 14.34 8.60
C LYS A 256 -10.75 13.88 9.22
N PHE A 257 -10.79 12.83 10.03
CA PHE A 257 -9.61 12.31 10.73
C PHE A 257 -9.49 10.79 10.70
N LEU A 258 -8.27 10.30 10.45
CA LEU A 258 -7.92 8.87 10.41
C LEU A 258 -6.71 8.55 11.30
N GLN A 259 -6.68 7.34 11.82
CA GLN A 259 -5.47 6.78 12.43
C GLN A 259 -4.73 5.95 11.37
N PHE A 260 -3.47 6.29 11.08
CA PHE A 260 -2.71 5.72 9.98
C PHE A 260 -1.47 4.96 10.48
N TYR A 261 -1.18 3.78 9.94
CA TYR A 261 -0.14 2.90 10.47
C TYR A 261 0.65 2.27 9.32
N LYS A 262 1.97 2.42 9.33
CA LYS A 262 2.87 1.79 8.35
C LYS A 262 3.63 0.63 8.97
N LEU A 263 3.10 -0.58 8.80
CA LEU A 263 3.63 -1.79 9.46
C LEU A 263 5.03 -2.18 8.96
N HIS A 264 5.35 -1.88 7.70
CA HIS A 264 6.69 -2.07 7.12
C HIS A 264 7.51 -0.77 7.07
N GLY A 265 7.02 0.31 7.67
CA GLY A 265 7.64 1.63 7.55
C GLY A 265 7.43 2.27 6.18
N SER A 266 8.26 3.25 5.84
CA SER A 266 8.09 4.03 4.62
C SER A 266 9.39 4.54 4.05
N ILE A 267 9.36 4.89 2.76
CA ILE A 267 10.44 5.60 2.08
C ILE A 267 10.78 6.96 2.71
N HIS A 268 9.89 7.54 3.53
CA HIS A 268 10.16 8.80 4.22
C HIS A 268 10.65 8.60 5.67
N TRP A 269 10.84 7.35 6.12
CA TRP A 269 11.38 7.06 7.45
C TRP A 269 12.90 6.96 7.39
N GLU A 270 13.56 7.61 8.33
CA GLU A 270 15.01 7.64 8.46
C GLU A 270 15.37 7.33 9.91
N VAL A 271 16.42 6.52 10.11
CA VAL A 271 17.02 6.34 11.43
C VAL A 271 18.12 7.39 11.57
N ASP A 272 18.07 8.21 12.61
CA ASP A 272 19.12 9.20 12.88
C ASP A 272 20.34 8.58 13.59
N ASP A 273 21.40 9.38 13.77
CA ASP A 273 22.66 8.94 14.38
C ASP A 273 22.49 8.46 15.83
N THR A 274 21.38 8.80 16.48
CA THR A 274 21.06 8.36 17.85
C THR A 274 20.28 7.06 17.89
N GLY A 275 19.89 6.52 16.73
CA GLY A 275 19.05 5.33 16.59
C GLY A 275 17.55 5.63 16.64
N ASP A 276 17.16 6.91 16.72
CA ASP A 276 15.75 7.32 16.74
C ASP A 276 15.18 7.32 15.32
N VAL A 277 13.96 6.79 15.18
CA VAL A 277 13.22 6.82 13.90
C VAL A 277 12.54 8.17 13.71
N ARG A 278 12.75 8.78 12.54
CA ARG A 278 12.17 10.04 12.12
C ARG A 278 11.45 9.93 10.79
N ALA A 279 10.44 10.77 10.61
CA ALA A 279 9.73 10.92 9.34
C ALA A 279 10.09 12.25 8.67
N ARG A 280 10.45 12.20 7.38
CA ARG A 280 10.81 13.36 6.54
C ARG A 280 10.21 13.23 5.13
N HIS A 281 9.19 14.02 4.85
CA HIS A 281 8.58 14.10 3.53
C HIS A 281 9.49 14.87 2.58
N ARG A 282 10.18 14.16 1.70
CA ARG A 282 11.02 14.71 0.63
C ARG A 282 10.19 14.90 -0.64
N ASP A 283 10.59 15.84 -1.48
CA ASP A 283 10.06 15.93 -2.85
C ASP A 283 10.53 14.70 -3.65
N LEU A 284 9.58 13.97 -4.24
CA LEU A 284 9.82 12.72 -4.98
C LEU A 284 9.96 12.95 -6.50
N SER A 285 9.95 14.21 -6.95
CA SER A 285 9.99 14.58 -8.36
C SER A 285 11.19 13.98 -9.12
N PHE A 286 12.32 13.81 -8.45
CA PHE A 286 13.50 13.15 -9.01
C PHE A 286 13.27 11.66 -9.34
N ALA A 287 12.45 10.96 -8.57
CA ALA A 287 12.12 9.55 -8.80
C ALA A 287 11.13 9.36 -9.96
N ARG A 288 10.32 10.38 -10.28
CA ARG A 288 9.45 10.37 -11.46
C ARG A 288 10.25 10.23 -12.75
N ALA A 289 11.37 10.95 -12.86
CA ALA A 289 12.29 10.82 -13.99
C ALA A 289 12.89 9.41 -14.10
N TYR A 290 13.23 8.79 -12.96
CA TYR A 290 13.72 7.41 -12.92
C TYR A 290 12.69 6.41 -13.42
N ARG A 291 11.45 6.48 -12.94
CA ARG A 291 10.40 5.51 -13.31
C ARG A 291 9.98 5.63 -14.78
N GLY A 292 10.12 6.80 -15.39
CA GLY A 292 9.88 7.03 -16.82
C GLY A 292 11.05 6.70 -17.75
N ALA A 293 12.24 6.38 -17.21
CA ALA A 293 13.43 6.08 -17.99
C ALA A 293 13.52 4.61 -18.41
N ASP A 294 14.25 4.35 -19.50
CA ASP A 294 14.66 3.00 -19.88
C ASP A 294 15.72 2.45 -18.91
N THR A 295 16.07 1.17 -19.04
CA THR A 295 17.02 0.50 -18.13
C THR A 295 18.38 1.20 -18.06
N ALA A 296 18.87 1.73 -19.19
CA ALA A 296 20.14 2.45 -19.24
C ALA A 296 20.04 3.85 -18.58
N GLY A 297 18.93 4.56 -18.77
CA GLY A 297 18.64 5.83 -18.12
C GLY A 297 18.50 5.67 -16.61
N LYS A 298 17.78 4.63 -16.16
CA LYS A 298 17.67 4.27 -14.74
C LYS A 298 19.03 4.10 -14.07
N ALA A 299 19.93 3.34 -14.70
CA ALA A 299 21.28 3.13 -14.16
C ALA A 299 22.10 4.43 -14.02
N LYS A 300 21.98 5.35 -14.98
CA LYS A 300 22.62 6.68 -14.89
C LYS A 300 22.08 7.50 -13.73
N LEU A 301 20.76 7.48 -13.53
CA LEU A 301 20.10 8.21 -12.45
C LEU A 301 20.50 7.67 -11.06
N LEU A 302 20.61 6.35 -10.88
CA LEU A 302 21.04 5.76 -9.59
C LEU A 302 22.46 6.18 -9.14
N ALA A 303 23.30 6.61 -10.08
CA ALA A 303 24.64 7.12 -9.81
C ALA A 303 24.64 8.61 -9.41
N GLN A 304 23.53 9.33 -9.58
CA GLN A 304 23.46 10.76 -9.30
C GLN A 304 23.39 11.05 -7.78
N PRO A 305 23.85 12.25 -7.34
CA PRO A 305 23.86 12.66 -5.94
C PRO A 305 22.51 12.49 -5.22
N GLU A 306 21.41 12.75 -5.92
CA GLU A 306 20.04 12.70 -5.43
C GLU A 306 19.67 11.31 -4.90
N PHE A 307 20.06 10.25 -5.63
CA PHE A 307 19.86 8.86 -5.17
C PHE A 307 20.96 8.42 -4.20
N SER A 308 22.18 8.95 -4.34
CA SER A 308 23.30 8.54 -3.48
C SER A 308 23.22 9.04 -2.05
N SER A 309 22.49 10.14 -1.82
CA SER A 309 22.28 10.78 -0.52
C SER A 309 21.03 10.28 0.22
N LEU A 310 20.33 9.28 -0.34
CA LEU A 310 19.17 8.68 0.29
C LEU A 310 19.59 7.92 1.55
N ALA A 311 18.85 8.13 2.63
CA ALA A 311 18.98 7.32 3.83
C ALA A 311 18.57 5.87 3.50
N PRO A 312 19.18 4.86 4.18
CA PRO A 312 18.74 3.49 4.07
C PRO A 312 17.25 3.35 4.42
N LEU A 313 16.52 2.54 3.66
CA LEU A 313 15.13 2.19 3.95
C LEU A 313 15.04 1.50 5.32
N GLY A 314 14.13 1.95 6.18
CA GLY A 314 14.03 1.48 7.57
C GLY A 314 13.77 -0.03 7.71
N ILE A 315 12.84 -0.58 6.92
CA ILE A 315 12.72 -2.02 6.69
C ILE A 315 12.87 -2.25 5.20
N LEU A 316 13.71 -3.22 4.84
CA LEU A 316 13.80 -3.70 3.48
C LEU A 316 12.83 -4.86 3.27
N PRO A 317 12.36 -5.10 2.04
CA PRO A 317 11.61 -6.30 1.72
C PRO A 317 12.55 -7.52 1.73
N THR A 318 12.99 -7.93 2.92
CA THR A 318 13.83 -9.10 3.19
C THR A 318 13.01 -10.12 3.97
N SER A 319 13.27 -11.42 3.79
CA SER A 319 12.58 -12.44 4.59
C SER A 319 12.97 -12.39 6.07
N GLN A 320 14.13 -11.84 6.38
CA GLN A 320 14.58 -11.57 7.74
C GLN A 320 14.03 -10.26 8.34
N LYS A 321 13.16 -9.52 7.64
CA LYS A 321 12.49 -8.33 8.18
C LYS A 321 11.81 -8.58 9.54
N PHE A 322 11.46 -9.83 9.83
CA PHE A 322 10.92 -10.23 11.13
C PHE A 322 11.79 -9.81 12.32
N THR A 323 13.13 -9.91 12.25
CA THR A 323 13.97 -9.46 13.38
C THR A 323 13.88 -7.95 13.58
N HIS A 324 13.75 -7.18 12.50
CA HIS A 324 13.56 -5.74 12.56
C HIS A 324 12.16 -5.35 13.07
N THR A 325 11.14 -6.20 12.89
CA THR A 325 9.80 -5.92 13.43
C THR A 325 9.67 -6.15 14.93
N LEU A 326 10.69 -6.74 15.58
CA LEU A 326 10.74 -6.94 17.03
C LEU A 326 11.17 -5.68 17.79
N ASP A 327 11.77 -4.71 17.11
CA ASP A 327 12.21 -3.45 17.71
C ASP A 327 11.16 -2.34 17.53
N MET A 328 11.31 -1.27 18.32
CA MET A 328 10.55 -0.04 18.12
C MET A 328 10.96 0.62 16.80
N PRO A 329 10.03 1.21 16.02
CA PRO A 329 8.61 1.41 16.29
C PRO A 329 7.72 0.20 15.94
N TYR A 330 8.22 -0.74 15.16
CA TYR A 330 7.45 -1.77 14.48
C TYR A 330 6.71 -2.71 15.43
N ALA A 331 7.37 -3.17 16.51
CA ALA A 331 6.74 -4.02 17.51
C ALA A 331 5.47 -3.38 18.11
N HIS A 332 5.51 -2.05 18.31
CA HIS A 332 4.35 -1.31 18.78
C HIS A 332 3.23 -1.26 17.75
N LEU A 333 3.56 -1.05 16.47
CA LEU A 333 2.58 -0.99 15.37
C LEU A 333 1.87 -2.32 15.18
N PHE A 334 2.60 -3.44 15.21
CA PHE A 334 2.00 -4.78 15.16
C PHE A 334 1.13 -5.09 16.37
N ARG A 335 1.55 -4.64 17.57
CA ARG A 335 0.72 -4.73 18.77
C ARG A 335 -0.59 -3.95 18.60
N LEU A 336 -0.54 -2.73 18.06
CA LEU A 336 -1.74 -1.93 17.78
C LEU A 336 -2.63 -2.61 16.74
N PHE A 337 -2.06 -3.17 15.67
CA PHE A 337 -2.81 -3.92 14.67
C PHE A 337 -3.58 -5.10 15.30
N HIS A 338 -2.89 -5.91 16.11
CA HIS A 338 -3.50 -7.01 16.84
C HIS A 338 -4.62 -6.54 17.80
N VAL A 339 -4.40 -5.46 18.56
CA VAL A 339 -5.40 -4.91 19.49
C VAL A 339 -6.64 -4.39 18.76
N ARG A 340 -6.47 -3.74 17.61
CA ARG A 340 -7.58 -3.17 16.83
C ARG A 340 -8.44 -4.24 16.17
N LEU A 341 -7.84 -5.31 15.65
CA LEU A 341 -8.60 -6.42 15.07
C LEU A 341 -9.40 -7.23 16.11
N ASN A 342 -8.93 -7.29 17.35
CA ASN A 342 -9.61 -8.03 18.42
C ASN A 342 -10.72 -7.23 19.14
N GLN A 343 -11.04 -6.01 18.67
CA GLN A 343 -12.17 -5.26 19.23
C GLN A 343 -13.52 -5.87 18.83
N PRO A 344 -14.56 -5.75 19.67
CA PRO A 344 -15.91 -6.17 19.29
C PRO A 344 -16.46 -5.31 18.16
N GLN A 345 -17.39 -5.86 17.37
CA GLN A 345 -18.01 -5.16 16.23
C GLN A 345 -16.95 -4.53 15.32
N THR A 346 -16.02 -5.35 14.83
CA THR A 346 -14.96 -4.91 13.92
C THR A 346 -15.28 -5.30 12.48
N PHE A 347 -15.33 -4.31 11.60
CA PHE A 347 -15.28 -4.53 10.16
C PHE A 347 -13.83 -4.40 9.69
N PHE A 348 -13.30 -5.47 9.10
CA PHE A 348 -11.94 -5.56 8.61
C PHE A 348 -11.91 -5.67 7.08
N ILE A 349 -11.29 -4.71 6.41
CA ILE A 349 -11.17 -4.67 4.95
C ILE A 349 -9.72 -4.95 4.56
N VAL A 350 -9.49 -5.93 3.68
CA VAL A 350 -8.17 -6.29 3.16
C VAL A 350 -8.13 -5.96 1.67
N LEU A 351 -7.22 -5.06 1.28
CA LEU A 351 -7.09 -4.55 -0.08
C LEU A 351 -5.66 -4.76 -0.59
N GLY A 352 -5.51 -5.47 -1.71
CA GLY A 352 -4.23 -5.62 -2.39
C GLY A 352 -3.15 -6.38 -1.62
N TYR A 353 -3.54 -7.20 -0.63
CA TYR A 353 -2.63 -8.00 0.19
C TYR A 353 -2.62 -9.47 -0.24
N GLY A 354 -1.42 -9.94 -0.62
CA GLY A 354 -1.22 -11.29 -1.15
C GLY A 354 -1.20 -12.42 -0.11
N PHE A 355 -1.32 -12.14 1.18
CA PHE A 355 -1.16 -13.13 2.27
C PHE A 355 0.19 -13.88 2.26
N GLY A 356 1.22 -13.30 1.64
CA GLY A 356 2.59 -13.85 1.60
C GLY A 356 3.43 -13.46 2.82
N ASP A 357 2.91 -12.60 3.69
CA ASP A 357 3.59 -12.21 4.92
C ASP A 357 3.07 -13.03 6.10
N ASP A 358 3.87 -13.97 6.60
CA ASP A 358 3.48 -14.93 7.63
C ASP A 358 3.09 -14.29 8.96
N HIS A 359 3.78 -13.23 9.40
CA HIS A 359 3.53 -12.64 10.71
C HIS A 359 2.25 -11.80 10.70
N VAL A 360 2.01 -11.02 9.64
CA VAL A 360 0.74 -10.31 9.43
C VAL A 360 -0.40 -11.32 9.30
N THR A 361 -0.20 -12.37 8.50
CA THR A 361 -1.21 -13.41 8.27
C THR A 361 -1.64 -14.09 9.57
N ARG A 362 -0.69 -14.46 10.45
CA ARG A 362 -1.01 -15.08 11.75
C ARG A 362 -1.85 -14.18 12.65
N ILE A 363 -1.60 -12.87 12.63
CA ILE A 363 -2.42 -11.89 13.38
C ILE A 363 -3.86 -11.90 12.85
N ILE A 364 -4.04 -11.91 11.52
CA ILE A 364 -5.37 -11.98 10.89
C ILE A 364 -6.08 -13.29 11.23
N GLU A 365 -5.40 -14.43 11.13
CA GLU A 365 -5.94 -15.75 11.47
C GLU A 365 -6.38 -15.82 12.93
N THR A 366 -5.60 -15.23 13.84
CA THR A 366 -5.97 -15.12 15.26
C THR A 366 -7.19 -14.22 15.45
N ALA A 367 -7.25 -13.09 14.77
CA ALA A 367 -8.37 -12.15 14.86
C ALA A 367 -9.69 -12.74 14.33
N LEU A 368 -9.64 -13.65 13.36
CA LEU A 368 -10.83 -14.35 12.86
C LEU A 368 -11.48 -15.29 13.89
N MET A 369 -10.83 -15.53 15.03
CA MET A 369 -11.47 -16.17 16.19
C MET A 369 -12.50 -15.26 16.88
N ASN A 370 -12.46 -13.94 16.62
CA ASN A 370 -13.47 -13.00 17.11
C ASN A 370 -14.79 -13.19 16.35
N PRO A 371 -15.88 -13.63 17.01
CA PRO A 371 -17.15 -13.93 16.33
C PRO A 371 -17.87 -12.68 15.79
N SER A 372 -17.51 -11.50 16.29
CA SER A 372 -18.08 -10.22 15.85
C SER A 372 -17.30 -9.55 14.73
N LEU A 373 -16.15 -10.10 14.35
CA LEU A 373 -15.34 -9.60 13.25
C LEU A 373 -15.94 -10.02 11.91
N VAL A 374 -16.14 -9.05 11.03
CA VAL A 374 -16.51 -9.28 9.63
C VAL A 374 -15.32 -8.90 8.77
N MET A 375 -14.79 -9.85 8.01
CA MET A 375 -13.67 -9.60 7.10
C MET A 375 -14.16 -9.53 5.66
N LEU A 376 -13.75 -8.53 4.90
CA LEU A 376 -13.92 -8.44 3.46
C LEU A 376 -12.54 -8.40 2.78
N VAL A 377 -12.28 -9.35 1.89
CA VAL A 377 -11.10 -9.36 1.03
C VAL A 377 -11.51 -8.96 -0.38
N VAL A 378 -10.81 -8.00 -0.97
CA VAL A 378 -11.00 -7.64 -2.38
C VAL A 378 -9.83 -8.22 -3.17
N GLU A 379 -10.13 -9.18 -4.04
CA GLU A 379 -9.16 -9.90 -4.86
C GLU A 379 -9.65 -9.92 -6.31
N PRO A 380 -8.97 -9.27 -7.26
CA PRO A 380 -9.42 -9.22 -8.65
C PRO A 380 -9.39 -10.59 -9.32
N ASN A 381 -8.41 -11.45 -8.99
CA ASN A 381 -8.24 -12.73 -9.67
C ASN A 381 -9.02 -13.86 -8.98
N PRO A 382 -10.11 -14.37 -9.59
CA PRO A 382 -10.94 -15.45 -9.04
C PRO A 382 -10.21 -16.79 -8.90
N GLU A 383 -9.08 -16.98 -9.62
CA GLU A 383 -8.24 -18.19 -9.55
C GLU A 383 -7.09 -18.05 -8.53
N SER A 384 -7.05 -16.95 -7.78
CA SER A 384 -5.99 -16.70 -6.79
C SER A 384 -6.02 -17.71 -5.65
N VAL A 385 -4.83 -18.11 -5.18
CA VAL A 385 -4.65 -18.94 -3.97
C VAL A 385 -5.30 -18.28 -2.75
N ILE A 386 -5.41 -16.95 -2.74
CA ILE A 386 -6.07 -16.17 -1.69
C ILE A 386 -7.52 -16.62 -1.52
N ILE A 387 -8.28 -16.81 -2.60
CA ILE A 387 -9.68 -17.26 -2.51
C ILE A 387 -9.77 -18.64 -1.88
N SER A 388 -8.88 -19.56 -2.25
CA SER A 388 -8.82 -20.88 -1.62
C SER A 388 -8.52 -20.80 -0.13
N LYS A 389 -7.68 -19.85 0.29
CA LYS A 389 -7.34 -19.58 1.70
C LYS A 389 -8.55 -19.02 2.45
N ILE A 390 -9.25 -18.03 1.89
CA ILE A 390 -10.44 -17.47 2.52
C ILE A 390 -11.59 -18.49 2.57
N ARG A 391 -11.74 -19.35 1.57
CA ARG A 391 -12.71 -20.46 1.62
C ARG A 391 -12.47 -21.43 2.78
N LYS A 392 -11.21 -21.65 3.18
CA LYS A 392 -10.89 -22.43 4.40
C LYS A 392 -11.36 -21.72 5.67
N TYR A 393 -11.24 -20.39 5.74
CA TYR A 393 -11.77 -19.60 6.86
C TYR A 393 -13.30 -19.70 6.93
N GLN A 394 -13.95 -19.59 5.78
CA GLN A 394 -15.41 -19.74 5.65
C GLN A 394 -15.89 -21.13 6.10
N SER A 395 -15.17 -22.21 5.76
CA SER A 395 -15.55 -23.57 6.18
C SER A 395 -15.39 -23.81 7.68
N LEU A 396 -14.57 -23.00 8.36
CA LEU A 396 -14.45 -22.95 9.83
C LEU A 396 -15.54 -22.08 10.48
N GLY A 397 -16.50 -21.55 9.70
CA GLY A 397 -17.61 -20.72 10.17
C GLY A 397 -17.26 -19.25 10.38
N GLN A 398 -16.06 -18.82 9.99
CA GLN A 398 -15.61 -17.43 10.14
C GLN A 398 -16.32 -16.51 9.15
N ARG A 399 -16.66 -15.29 9.58
CA ARG A 399 -17.38 -14.30 8.75
C ARG A 399 -16.44 -13.58 7.77
N ALA A 400 -15.84 -14.35 6.87
CA ALA A 400 -14.94 -13.86 5.84
C ALA A 400 -15.64 -13.84 4.48
N PHE A 401 -15.67 -12.69 3.83
CA PHE A 401 -16.25 -12.45 2.52
C PHE A 401 -15.14 -12.15 1.51
N VAL A 402 -15.36 -12.54 0.25
CA VAL A 402 -14.45 -12.19 -0.84
C VAL A 402 -15.22 -11.54 -1.97
N LEU A 403 -14.78 -10.35 -2.38
CA LEU A 403 -15.23 -9.71 -3.61
C LEU A 403 -14.20 -9.97 -4.71
N THR A 404 -14.64 -10.57 -5.81
CA THR A 404 -13.79 -10.91 -6.97
C THR A 404 -14.51 -10.65 -8.28
N GLU A 405 -13.77 -10.63 -9.39
CA GLU A 405 -14.34 -10.63 -10.74
C GLU A 405 -15.13 -11.93 -11.01
N ARG A 406 -16.30 -11.80 -11.64
CA ARG A 406 -17.08 -12.90 -12.20
C ARG A 406 -16.59 -13.18 -13.62
N LEU A 407 -15.98 -14.34 -13.83
CA LEU A 407 -15.58 -14.77 -15.17
C LEU A 407 -16.79 -15.22 -15.98
N ALA A 408 -16.95 -14.65 -17.19
CA ALA A 408 -17.86 -15.21 -18.17
C ALA A 408 -17.23 -16.47 -18.79
N GLY A 409 -17.78 -17.65 -18.45
CA GLY A 409 -17.59 -18.90 -19.20
C GLY A 409 -16.15 -19.29 -19.57
N GLY A 410 -15.20 -19.26 -18.62
CA GLY A 410 -13.80 -19.69 -18.85
C GLY A 410 -12.86 -18.59 -19.39
N GLY A 411 -13.28 -17.33 -19.36
CA GLY A 411 -12.40 -16.19 -19.63
C GLY A 411 -11.29 -16.02 -18.59
N LYS A 412 -10.20 -15.32 -18.95
CA LYS A 412 -9.13 -14.93 -18.01
C LYS A 412 -9.53 -13.67 -17.23
N CYS A 413 -8.97 -13.49 -16.04
CA CYS A 413 -9.09 -12.27 -15.23
C CYS A 413 -8.72 -11.03 -16.05
N SER A 414 -9.59 -10.01 -16.05
CA SER A 414 -9.39 -8.76 -16.78
C SER A 414 -8.44 -7.80 -16.07
N TYR A 415 -8.30 -7.94 -14.74
CA TYR A 415 -7.61 -6.98 -13.88
C TYR A 415 -8.17 -5.55 -13.99
N GLN A 416 -9.46 -5.42 -14.30
CA GLN A 416 -10.19 -4.15 -14.31
C GLN A 416 -11.28 -4.12 -13.24
N VAL A 417 -11.88 -5.27 -12.95
CA VAL A 417 -12.95 -5.45 -11.96
C VAL A 417 -12.35 -5.92 -10.63
N ALA A 418 -12.94 -5.48 -9.51
CA ALA A 418 -12.49 -5.80 -8.15
C ALA A 418 -11.00 -5.48 -7.90
N THR A 419 -10.45 -4.52 -8.66
CA THR A 419 -9.18 -3.89 -8.32
C THR A 419 -9.39 -2.86 -7.21
N PHE A 420 -8.32 -2.39 -6.56
CA PHE A 420 -8.46 -1.31 -5.56
C PHE A 420 -9.11 -0.05 -6.15
N SER A 421 -8.72 0.36 -7.36
CA SER A 421 -9.26 1.54 -8.03
C SER A 421 -10.75 1.38 -8.36
N ASP A 422 -11.12 0.21 -8.89
CA ASP A 422 -12.51 -0.13 -9.18
C ASP A 422 -13.37 -0.21 -7.91
N PHE A 423 -12.88 -0.91 -6.87
CA PHE A 423 -13.54 -1.01 -5.57
C PHE A 423 -13.82 0.38 -4.96
N ALA A 424 -12.80 1.25 -4.96
CA ALA A 424 -12.91 2.60 -4.44
C ALA A 424 -13.93 3.46 -5.21
N ARG A 425 -13.98 3.32 -6.54
CA ARG A 425 -14.83 4.15 -7.39
C ARG A 425 -16.27 3.64 -7.46
N ASN A 426 -16.44 2.36 -7.75
CA ASN A 426 -17.71 1.81 -8.20
C ASN A 426 -18.40 0.98 -7.12
N VAL A 427 -17.64 0.39 -6.17
CA VAL A 427 -18.19 -0.54 -5.19
C VAL A 427 -18.45 0.12 -3.84
N MET A 428 -17.53 0.96 -3.35
CA MET A 428 -17.72 1.69 -2.11
C MET A 428 -18.94 2.63 -2.21
N PRO A 429 -19.79 2.74 -1.16
CA PRO A 429 -20.97 3.61 -1.19
C PRO A 429 -20.61 5.06 -1.52
N ASP A 430 -21.39 5.69 -2.40
CA ASP A 430 -21.14 7.07 -2.82
C ASP A 430 -21.43 8.08 -1.72
N VAL A 431 -20.67 9.18 -1.77
CA VAL A 431 -20.77 10.28 -0.81
C VAL A 431 -20.95 11.58 -1.58
N LYS A 432 -22.06 12.28 -1.32
CA LYS A 432 -22.42 13.55 -1.96
C LYS A 432 -21.29 14.60 -1.91
N TRP A 433 -20.54 14.63 -0.80
CA TRP A 433 -19.43 15.56 -0.61
C TRP A 433 -18.29 15.38 -1.63
N LEU A 434 -17.96 14.16 -2.05
CA LEU A 434 -16.87 13.93 -3.00
C LEU A 434 -17.19 14.54 -4.37
N GLU A 435 -18.46 14.47 -4.79
CA GLU A 435 -18.94 15.12 -6.02
C GLU A 435 -18.81 16.64 -5.91
N ASP A 436 -19.24 17.22 -4.79
CA ASP A 436 -19.14 18.66 -4.52
C ASP A 436 -17.67 19.13 -4.49
N TYR A 437 -16.77 18.34 -3.90
CA TYR A 437 -15.34 18.64 -3.86
C TYR A 437 -14.70 18.62 -5.27
N LYS A 438 -15.00 17.61 -6.09
CA LYS A 438 -14.53 17.55 -7.49
C LYS A 438 -15.06 18.71 -8.32
N ARG A 439 -16.33 19.11 -8.13
CA ARG A 439 -16.90 20.30 -8.80
C ARG A 439 -16.15 21.57 -8.43
N LEU A 440 -15.84 21.75 -7.15
CA LEU A 440 -15.06 22.89 -6.67
C LEU A 440 -13.66 22.92 -7.28
N ARG A 441 -12.93 21.79 -7.30
CA ARG A 441 -11.60 21.70 -7.93
C ARG A 441 -11.63 21.94 -9.45
N THR A 442 -12.66 21.45 -10.12
CA THR A 442 -12.87 21.71 -11.56
C THR A 442 -13.10 23.21 -11.80
N PHE A 443 -13.89 23.86 -10.95
CA PHE A 443 -14.14 25.30 -11.02
C PHE A 443 -12.87 26.12 -10.75
N GLU A 444 -12.08 25.78 -9.73
CA GLU A 444 -10.76 26.39 -9.49
C GLU A 444 -9.82 26.24 -10.71
N GLY A 445 -9.82 25.06 -11.34
CA GLY A 445 -9.05 24.80 -12.54
C GLY A 445 -9.49 25.65 -13.74
N GLN A 446 -10.80 25.86 -13.91
CA GLN A 446 -11.36 26.71 -14.94
C GLN A 446 -10.98 28.19 -14.74
N LEU A 447 -11.05 28.69 -13.50
CA LEU A 447 -10.63 30.05 -13.17
C LEU A 447 -9.15 30.29 -13.50
N LYS A 448 -8.25 29.39 -13.09
CA LYS A 448 -6.82 29.50 -13.40
C LYS A 448 -6.55 29.49 -14.91
N LYS A 449 -7.31 28.70 -15.68
CA LYS A 449 -7.17 28.65 -17.14
C LYS A 449 -7.62 29.97 -17.77
N GLN A 450 -8.74 30.53 -17.32
CA GLN A 450 -9.25 31.82 -17.79
C GLN A 450 -8.27 32.97 -17.49
N GLU A 451 -7.70 33.01 -16.28
CA GLU A 451 -6.65 33.98 -15.93
C GLU A 451 -5.40 33.85 -16.83
N SER A 452 -5.03 32.63 -17.21
CA SER A 452 -3.89 32.38 -18.10
C SER A 452 -4.16 32.75 -19.57
N ASP A 453 -5.40 32.65 -20.03
CA ASP A 453 -5.83 33.02 -21.38
C ASP A 453 -6.02 34.55 -21.51
N ASP A 454 -6.49 35.22 -20.45
CA ASP A 454 -6.56 36.68 -20.36
C ASP A 454 -5.15 37.32 -20.34
N GLN A 455 -4.17 36.68 -19.68
CA GLN A 455 -2.77 37.13 -19.72
C GLN A 455 -2.09 36.93 -21.07
N LYS A 456 -2.49 35.93 -21.86
CA LYS A 456 -1.95 35.67 -23.21
C LYS A 456 -2.61 36.52 -24.31
N SER A 457 -3.83 37.01 -24.09
CA SER A 457 -4.56 37.86 -25.04
C SER A 457 -4.31 39.36 -24.84
N GLY A 458 -3.70 39.74 -23.71
CA GLY A 458 -3.26 41.11 -23.40
C GLY A 458 -1.79 41.43 -23.77
N ALA A 459 -1.07 40.51 -24.42
CA ALA A 459 0.27 40.69 -24.98
C ALA A 459 0.22 40.56 -26.50
#